data_AF-A0A5C8M496-F1
#
_entry.id   AF-A0A5C8M496-F1
#
_cell.length_a   1.000
_cell.length_b   1.000
_cell.length_c   1.000
_cell.angle_alpha   90.00
_cell.angle_beta   90.00
_cell.angle_gamma   90.00
#
_symmetry.space_group_name_H-M   'P 1'
#
loop_
_entity.id
_entity.type
_entity.pdbx_description
1 polymer ?
#
loop_
_entity_poly.entity_id
_entity_poly.type
_entity_poly.pdbx_seq_one_letter_code
_entity_poly.pdbx_strand_id
1 'polypeptide(L)'
;MKPQFWFSATTLTVMAALTLTACSKPAEQEQTASTAAVESAKATTALVGTEFNSAYKDYLKTLASDEFQGRMPATPGEEKTINYISEQFKRIGLKGINGDSYLQPVSLVRIDPKEVSGLKLSGDKLNAELKYKEQMMAWTTQVTEQVEVKDSELVFVGYGIVAPEYDWNDYEGLDVKGKTVVMFVNDPGFATKDPNLFTGNAMTYYGRWTYKFEEAARQGAAMALIIHETEPASYGWQVIAGGSPTKFDLINPNKNMDRSKVEGWLTTESAQQLFAAMGTDIETMRQKALSKDFAPVPMGVTASVSVKNNISELTSNNVMGYIEGSEKPDEVVLYMGHWDHLGVDFSNPKDKVFNGAQDNASGTAAVIALAEHFAKQPKPKRSVAFLAVTAEERGLLGSAWYAAHPVFPLNKTVAGINMDVMNVYGPMKDMVVVGHNNSELENLLTKYTEQQGRYVAPEPSPEHGSFYRSDHFNLAKVGVPMLYAKGGIDSFEHGKEWGAAQKKDYNVCCYHKAADEFNDSWDLRGVQQDMNVFYQVGADLANSDQWPNWFEGREFRAIRDASLAAK
;
A
#
# COMPACT_ATOMS: atom_id res chain seq x y z
N MET A 1 36.65 -33.30 -25.53
CA MET A 1 37.63 -34.37 -25.28
C MET A 1 38.49 -33.98 -24.09
N LYS A 2 38.34 -34.68 -22.96
CA LYS A 2 39.24 -34.65 -21.79
C LYS A 2 39.92 -36.03 -21.70
N PRO A 3 41.19 -36.12 -21.26
CA PRO A 3 41.68 -37.26 -20.47
C PRO A 3 41.82 -36.81 -18.99
N GLN A 4 41.37 -37.56 -17.96
CA GLN A 4 41.79 -38.91 -17.47
C GLN A 4 43.23 -38.92 -16.92
N PHE A 5 43.63 -39.51 -15.79
CA PHE A 5 43.11 -40.41 -14.74
C PHE A 5 44.08 -40.32 -13.52
N TRP A 6 43.63 -40.30 -12.26
CA TRP A 6 43.71 -41.37 -11.20
C TRP A 6 45.07 -42.07 -10.95
N PHE A 7 45.56 -42.13 -9.69
CA PHE A 7 45.48 -43.31 -8.78
C PHE A 7 46.17 -43.13 -7.40
N SER A 8 45.46 -43.63 -6.36
CA SER A 8 45.81 -44.30 -5.07
C SER A 8 47.11 -44.03 -4.27
N ALA A 9 47.01 -43.71 -2.97
CA ALA A 9 47.01 -44.58 -1.74
C ALA A 9 48.40 -45.16 -1.38
N THR A 10 48.92 -45.06 -0.15
CA THR A 10 48.68 -46.01 0.97
C THR A 10 49.53 -45.60 2.22
N THR A 11 49.00 -45.93 3.41
CA THR A 11 49.47 -46.05 4.83
C THR A 11 50.96 -46.43 5.10
N LEU A 12 51.61 -46.35 6.29
CA LEU A 12 51.31 -46.54 7.74
C LEU A 12 52.58 -46.14 8.59
N THR A 13 52.43 -45.61 9.83
CA THR A 13 53.22 -45.74 11.13
C THR A 13 54.75 -46.07 11.20
N VAL A 14 55.60 -45.70 12.19
CA VAL A 14 55.51 -45.78 13.69
C VAL A 14 56.80 -45.21 14.41
N MET A 15 56.67 -44.83 15.72
CA MET A 15 57.63 -44.74 16.86
C MET A 15 58.78 -43.68 16.92
N ALA A 16 58.84 -42.79 17.94
CA ALA A 16 59.38 -42.88 19.34
C ALA A 16 60.83 -42.29 19.43
N ALA A 17 61.33 -41.55 20.43
CA ALA A 17 61.10 -41.53 21.88
C ALA A 17 61.73 -40.28 22.60
N LEU A 18 61.21 -40.00 23.81
CA LEU A 18 61.86 -39.61 25.11
C LEU A 18 62.77 -38.36 25.27
N THR A 19 62.44 -37.54 26.29
CA THR A 19 63.31 -37.22 27.46
C THR A 19 62.50 -36.67 28.65
N LEU A 20 62.97 -36.97 29.87
CA LEU A 20 62.37 -36.82 31.20
C LEU A 20 62.94 -35.61 31.99
N THR A 21 62.20 -35.11 33.00
CA THR A 21 62.61 -34.90 34.43
C THR A 21 61.46 -34.19 35.20
N ALA A 22 60.77 -34.83 36.15
CA ALA A 22 60.95 -34.83 37.64
C ALA A 22 60.60 -33.48 38.32
N CYS A 23 59.85 -33.31 39.42
CA CYS A 23 59.30 -34.18 40.46
C CYS A 23 58.24 -33.43 41.31
N SER A 24 57.48 -34.19 42.13
CA SER A 24 56.70 -33.85 43.35
C SER A 24 55.20 -33.51 43.25
N LYS A 25 54.37 -34.47 43.69
CA LYS A 25 53.02 -34.32 44.29
C LYS A 25 53.13 -34.64 45.79
N PRO A 26 52.29 -34.04 46.65
CA PRO A 26 51.16 -34.84 47.16
C PRO A 26 49.86 -34.04 47.42
N ALA A 27 48.74 -34.74 47.20
CA ALA A 27 47.47 -34.77 47.95
C ALA A 27 46.27 -34.86 47.00
N GLU A 28 45.68 -36.05 46.94
CA GLU A 28 44.43 -36.35 46.25
C GLU A 28 43.23 -35.70 46.96
N GLN A 29 42.49 -34.90 46.21
CA GLN A 29 41.05 -34.73 46.40
C GLN A 29 40.39 -35.28 45.14
N GLU A 30 39.67 -36.41 45.29
CA GLU A 30 38.74 -36.92 44.29
C GLU A 30 37.64 -35.88 44.07
N GLN A 31 37.73 -35.15 42.95
CA GLN A 31 36.61 -34.40 42.42
C GLN A 31 36.07 -35.22 41.25
N THR A 32 35.02 -35.98 41.53
CA THR A 32 34.18 -36.64 40.54
C THR A 32 33.65 -35.58 39.57
N ALA A 33 34.26 -35.50 38.39
CA ALA A 33 33.73 -34.75 37.28
C ALA A 33 32.45 -35.47 36.79
N SER A 34 31.31 -35.04 37.32
CA SER A 34 30.02 -35.32 36.72
C SER A 34 30.00 -34.64 35.35
N THR A 35 30.12 -35.45 34.28
CA THR A 35 29.67 -35.06 32.95
C THR A 35 28.15 -34.96 32.98
N ALA A 36 27.64 -33.89 33.58
CA ALA A 36 26.29 -33.43 33.32
C ALA A 36 26.30 -32.93 31.87
N ALA A 37 25.64 -33.69 31.00
CA ALA A 37 25.22 -33.20 29.70
C ALA A 37 24.48 -31.88 29.95
N VAL A 38 25.07 -30.78 29.49
CA VAL A 38 24.36 -29.51 29.39
C VAL A 38 23.37 -29.71 28.25
N GLU A 39 22.20 -30.25 28.56
CA GLU A 39 21.01 -29.99 27.77
C GLU A 39 20.88 -28.47 27.73
N SER A 40 21.18 -27.89 26.57
CA SER A 40 20.79 -26.53 26.28
C SER A 40 19.26 -26.50 26.28
N ALA A 41 18.66 -26.22 27.44
CA ALA A 41 17.29 -25.78 27.49
C ALA A 41 17.23 -24.51 26.63
N LYS A 42 16.70 -24.64 25.40
CA LYS A 42 16.17 -23.48 24.68
C LYS A 42 15.15 -22.87 25.63
N ALA A 43 15.50 -21.76 26.26
CA ALA A 43 14.54 -20.92 26.93
C ALA A 43 13.52 -20.49 25.86
N THR A 44 12.40 -21.19 25.81
CA THR A 44 11.23 -20.78 25.03
C THR A 44 10.72 -19.55 25.77
N THR A 45 11.11 -18.37 25.30
CA THR A 45 10.51 -17.13 25.79
C THR A 45 9.04 -17.25 25.46
N ALA A 46 8.17 -17.25 26.47
CA ALA A 46 6.73 -17.37 26.27
C ALA A 46 6.28 -16.22 25.34
N LEU A 47 5.53 -16.55 24.29
CA LEU A 47 5.01 -15.57 23.35
C LEU A 47 4.04 -14.63 24.09
N VAL A 48 4.25 -13.33 23.96
CA VAL A 48 3.44 -12.30 24.64
C VAL A 48 2.35 -11.81 23.68
N GLY A 49 1.12 -11.66 24.18
CA GLY A 49 0.04 -11.00 23.43
C GLY A 49 -0.69 -11.88 22.40
N THR A 50 -0.61 -13.20 22.50
CA THR A 50 -1.21 -14.14 21.52
C THR A 50 -2.73 -14.36 21.67
N GLU A 51 -3.37 -13.77 22.68
CA GLU A 51 -4.80 -13.89 22.98
C GLU A 51 -5.39 -12.50 23.28
N PHE A 52 -5.56 -11.67 22.26
CA PHE A 52 -6.03 -10.29 22.40
C PHE A 52 -7.57 -10.17 22.40
N ASN A 53 -8.23 -10.80 21.42
CA ASN A 53 -9.68 -10.86 21.31
C ASN A 53 -10.10 -12.23 20.74
N SER A 54 -10.86 -13.00 21.55
CA SER A 54 -11.32 -14.34 21.20
C SER A 54 -12.37 -14.38 20.08
N ALA A 55 -13.10 -13.28 19.84
CA ALA A 55 -14.14 -13.18 18.80
C ALA A 55 -13.57 -12.83 17.41
N TYR A 56 -12.28 -12.46 17.31
CA TYR A 56 -11.65 -12.09 16.04
C TYR A 56 -11.83 -13.15 14.95
N LYS A 57 -11.63 -14.43 15.29
CA LYS A 57 -11.77 -15.55 14.33
C LYS A 57 -13.17 -15.61 13.75
N ASP A 58 -14.20 -15.35 14.56
CA ASP A 58 -15.59 -15.39 14.14
C ASP A 58 -15.95 -14.19 13.24
N TYR A 59 -15.45 -12.99 13.55
CA TYR A 59 -15.60 -11.82 12.67
C TYR A 59 -15.00 -12.07 11.29
N LEU A 60 -13.76 -12.56 11.27
CA LEU A 60 -13.03 -12.90 10.05
C LEU A 60 -13.78 -13.96 9.24
N LYS A 61 -14.15 -15.09 9.86
CA LYS A 61 -14.87 -16.18 9.19
C LYS A 61 -16.21 -15.73 8.61
N THR A 62 -16.93 -14.85 9.31
CA THR A 62 -18.22 -14.33 8.86
C THR A 62 -18.03 -13.44 7.63
N LEU A 63 -17.15 -12.44 7.73
CA LEU A 63 -16.90 -11.49 6.63
C LEU A 63 -16.39 -12.21 5.38
N ALA A 64 -15.53 -13.22 5.55
CA ALA A 64 -14.94 -14.00 4.47
C ALA A 64 -15.84 -15.13 3.93
N SER A 65 -17.11 -15.21 4.32
CA SER A 65 -18.01 -16.27 3.86
C SER A 65 -18.67 -15.96 2.51
N ASP A 66 -19.02 -17.01 1.76
CA ASP A 66 -19.74 -16.89 0.48
C ASP A 66 -21.05 -16.11 0.58
N GLU A 67 -21.66 -16.12 1.78
CA GLU A 67 -22.88 -15.38 2.06
C GLU A 67 -22.71 -13.88 1.77
N PHE A 68 -21.51 -13.34 1.96
CA PHE A 68 -21.15 -11.94 1.75
C PHE A 68 -20.71 -11.65 0.30
N GLN A 69 -20.70 -12.66 -0.58
CA GLN A 69 -20.54 -12.52 -2.03
C GLN A 69 -19.35 -11.69 -2.47
N GLY A 70 -18.23 -11.79 -1.74
CA GLY A 70 -17.00 -11.05 -2.00
C GLY A 70 -17.11 -9.54 -1.87
N ARG A 71 -18.16 -9.03 -1.23
CA ARG A 71 -18.25 -7.66 -0.69
C ARG A 71 -17.94 -6.56 -1.70
N MET A 72 -18.29 -6.73 -2.97
CA MET A 72 -18.09 -5.67 -3.96
C MET A 72 -19.05 -4.49 -3.68
N PRO A 73 -18.59 -3.23 -3.81
CA PRO A 73 -19.47 -2.07 -3.63
C PRO A 73 -20.67 -2.08 -4.59
N ALA A 74 -21.78 -1.52 -4.12
CA ALA A 74 -23.08 -1.47 -4.80
C ALA A 74 -23.65 -2.85 -5.20
N THR A 75 -23.45 -3.86 -4.35
CA THR A 75 -24.01 -5.22 -4.53
C THR A 75 -24.75 -5.71 -3.28
N PRO A 76 -25.50 -6.83 -3.36
CA PRO A 76 -26.07 -7.45 -2.15
C PRO A 76 -25.01 -7.86 -1.11
N GLY A 77 -23.76 -8.13 -1.54
CA GLY A 77 -22.63 -8.39 -0.64
C GLY A 77 -22.27 -7.17 0.20
N GLU A 78 -22.31 -5.96 -0.37
CA GLU A 78 -22.16 -4.71 0.39
C GLU A 78 -23.23 -4.59 1.47
N GLU A 79 -24.52 -4.75 1.11
CA GLU A 79 -25.63 -4.57 2.05
C GLU A 79 -25.46 -5.43 3.30
N LYS A 80 -25.10 -6.72 3.11
CA LYS A 80 -24.80 -7.63 4.22
C LYS A 80 -23.59 -7.19 5.03
N THR A 81 -22.53 -6.73 4.37
CA THR A 81 -21.30 -6.28 5.01
C THR A 81 -21.52 -5.07 5.90
N ILE A 82 -22.12 -4.01 5.35
CA ILE A 82 -22.30 -2.76 6.09
C ILE A 82 -23.30 -2.93 7.25
N ASN A 83 -24.33 -3.77 7.06
CA ASN A 83 -25.27 -4.12 8.12
C ASN A 83 -24.56 -4.90 9.22
N TYR A 84 -23.78 -5.93 8.87
CA TYR A 84 -23.02 -6.71 9.85
C TYR A 84 -22.06 -5.84 10.68
N ILE A 85 -21.26 -4.98 10.03
CA ILE A 85 -20.31 -4.10 10.73
C ILE A 85 -21.08 -3.11 11.63
N SER A 86 -22.15 -2.50 11.13
CA SER A 86 -22.99 -1.58 11.92
C SER A 86 -23.63 -2.27 13.12
N GLU A 87 -24.09 -3.52 12.96
CA GLU A 87 -24.63 -4.34 14.05
C GLU A 87 -23.56 -4.69 15.08
N GLN A 88 -22.33 -5.02 14.66
CA GLN A 88 -21.22 -5.22 15.59
C GLN A 88 -20.89 -3.94 16.36
N PHE A 89 -20.77 -2.80 15.69
CA PHE A 89 -20.53 -1.51 16.34
C PHE A 89 -21.63 -1.14 17.34
N LYS A 90 -22.90 -1.37 16.97
CA LYS A 90 -24.04 -1.18 17.87
C LYS A 90 -24.02 -2.14 19.06
N ARG A 91 -23.72 -3.43 18.85
CA ARG A 91 -23.60 -4.44 19.92
C ARG A 91 -22.50 -4.07 20.90
N ILE A 92 -21.38 -3.55 20.40
CA ILE A 92 -20.24 -3.09 21.20
C ILE A 92 -20.60 -1.84 22.02
N GLY A 93 -21.61 -1.06 21.59
CA GLY A 93 -22.05 0.17 22.25
C GLY A 93 -21.32 1.42 21.79
N LEU A 94 -20.77 1.39 20.56
CA LEU A 94 -20.19 2.59 19.94
C LEU A 94 -21.27 3.65 19.68
N LYS A 95 -20.87 4.92 19.60
CA LYS A 95 -21.72 5.98 19.08
C LYS A 95 -21.70 5.97 17.54
N GLY A 96 -22.86 6.20 16.94
CA GLY A 96 -22.99 6.48 15.51
C GLY A 96 -22.52 7.90 15.17
N ILE A 97 -22.27 8.14 13.89
CA ILE A 97 -21.77 9.42 13.35
C ILE A 97 -22.89 10.40 12.96
N ASN A 98 -24.13 9.91 12.86
CA ASN A 98 -25.31 10.72 12.63
C ASN A 98 -26.49 10.12 13.40
N GLY A 99 -26.63 10.52 14.67
CA GLY A 99 -27.53 9.85 15.61
C GLY A 99 -27.13 8.39 15.81
N ASP A 100 -28.07 7.47 15.54
CA ASP A 100 -27.83 6.02 15.65
C ASP A 100 -27.24 5.40 14.37
N SER A 101 -27.01 6.19 13.31
CA SER A 101 -26.42 5.70 12.06
C SER A 101 -24.90 5.66 12.11
N TYR A 102 -24.33 4.57 11.59
CA TYR A 102 -22.89 4.38 11.39
C TYR A 102 -22.45 4.66 9.95
N LEU A 103 -23.37 4.97 9.04
CA LEU A 103 -23.06 5.04 7.61
C LEU A 103 -22.68 6.46 7.19
N GLN A 104 -21.55 6.57 6.49
CA GLN A 104 -21.17 7.76 5.72
C GLN A 104 -21.30 7.41 4.23
N PRO A 105 -22.27 8.00 3.51
CA PRO A 105 -22.46 7.72 2.09
C PRO A 105 -21.30 8.28 1.27
N VAL A 106 -20.87 7.51 0.27
CA VAL A 106 -19.78 7.82 -0.66
C VAL A 106 -20.34 7.81 -2.08
N SER A 107 -20.33 8.97 -2.73
CA SER A 107 -20.78 9.12 -4.12
C SER A 107 -19.68 8.71 -5.08
N LEU A 108 -19.94 7.66 -5.85
CA LEU A 108 -19.01 7.06 -6.80
C LEU A 108 -19.57 7.17 -8.22
N VAL A 109 -18.67 7.15 -9.20
CA VAL A 109 -19.01 6.94 -10.60
C VAL A 109 -18.26 5.73 -11.13
N ARG A 110 -18.94 4.93 -11.94
CA ARG A 110 -18.35 3.96 -12.84
C ARG A 110 -18.32 4.55 -14.25
N ILE A 111 -17.13 4.68 -14.81
CA ILE A 111 -16.88 5.16 -16.17
C ILE A 111 -16.33 3.98 -16.96
N ASP A 112 -17.13 3.45 -17.89
CA ASP A 112 -16.80 2.26 -18.66
C ASP A 112 -16.51 2.63 -20.13
N PRO A 113 -15.24 2.61 -20.57
CA PRO A 113 -14.90 2.91 -21.95
C PRO A 113 -15.55 1.92 -22.92
N LYS A 114 -16.52 2.40 -23.71
CA LYS A 114 -17.25 1.65 -24.73
C LYS A 114 -16.47 1.60 -26.05
N GLU A 115 -15.85 2.72 -26.42
CA GLU A 115 -15.09 2.87 -27.65
C GLU A 115 -13.89 3.77 -27.38
N VAL A 116 -12.69 3.31 -27.72
CA VAL A 116 -11.45 4.07 -27.64
C VAL A 116 -10.81 4.03 -29.02
N SER A 117 -10.57 5.19 -29.62
CA SER A 117 -9.89 5.24 -30.92
C SER A 117 -8.40 4.88 -30.78
N GLY A 118 -7.71 4.63 -31.90
CA GLY A 118 -6.25 4.68 -31.90
C GLY A 118 -5.75 6.07 -31.48
N LEU A 119 -4.54 6.13 -30.90
CA LEU A 119 -3.85 7.39 -30.64
C LEU A 119 -3.12 7.78 -31.93
N LYS A 120 -3.65 8.79 -32.62
CA LYS A 120 -3.02 9.31 -33.83
C LYS A 120 -1.92 10.28 -33.45
N LEU A 121 -0.73 10.05 -33.99
CA LEU A 121 0.45 10.88 -33.82
C LEU A 121 0.79 11.51 -35.17
N SER A 122 0.95 12.83 -35.22
CA SER A 122 1.21 13.56 -36.47
C SER A 122 2.29 14.63 -36.30
N GLY A 123 3.34 14.54 -37.10
CA GLY A 123 4.45 15.49 -37.23
C GLY A 123 5.27 15.20 -38.50
N ASP A 124 6.24 16.05 -38.81
CA ASP A 124 6.99 16.01 -40.09
C ASP A 124 7.70 14.66 -40.34
N LYS A 125 8.19 14.02 -39.27
CA LYS A 125 8.94 12.76 -39.32
C LYS A 125 8.16 11.56 -38.76
N LEU A 126 6.94 11.76 -38.28
CA LEU A 126 6.12 10.71 -37.67
C LEU A 126 4.65 10.90 -38.03
N ASN A 127 4.09 9.90 -38.71
CA ASN A 127 2.65 9.76 -38.89
C ASN A 127 2.28 8.31 -38.56
N ALA A 128 1.65 8.11 -37.41
CA ALA A 128 1.36 6.79 -36.86
C ALA A 128 0.01 6.79 -36.13
N GLU A 129 -0.60 5.61 -36.02
CA GLU A 129 -1.78 5.39 -35.19
C GLU A 129 -1.48 4.23 -34.24
N LEU A 130 -1.32 4.53 -32.95
CA LEU A 130 -1.04 3.52 -31.94
C LEU A 130 -2.33 2.83 -31.52
N LYS A 131 -2.31 1.51 -31.51
CA LYS A 131 -3.46 0.69 -31.18
C LYS A 131 -3.73 0.65 -29.68
N TYR A 132 -4.98 0.86 -29.30
CA TYR A 132 -5.46 0.70 -27.93
C TYR A 132 -5.26 -0.74 -27.42
N LYS A 133 -4.86 -0.90 -26.15
CA LYS A 133 -4.49 -2.17 -25.48
C LYS A 133 -3.26 -2.90 -26.02
N GLU A 134 -2.74 -2.54 -27.19
CA GLU A 134 -1.51 -3.12 -27.73
C GLU A 134 -0.31 -2.20 -27.49
N GLN A 135 -0.43 -0.93 -27.89
CA GLN A 135 0.66 0.05 -27.92
C GLN A 135 0.41 1.25 -27.00
N MET A 136 -0.86 1.52 -26.70
CA MET A 136 -1.27 2.56 -25.76
C MET A 136 -2.50 2.15 -24.97
N MET A 137 -2.68 2.79 -23.82
CA MET A 137 -3.93 2.79 -23.06
C MET A 137 -4.42 4.22 -22.93
N ALA A 138 -5.73 4.43 -23.05
CA ALA A 138 -6.37 5.72 -22.84
C ALA A 138 -7.72 5.50 -22.14
N TRP A 139 -8.04 6.40 -21.22
CA TRP A 139 -9.33 6.49 -20.54
C TRP A 139 -9.58 7.94 -20.10
N THR A 140 -10.71 8.17 -19.45
CA THR A 140 -11.00 9.45 -18.79
C THR A 140 -11.57 9.21 -17.40
N THR A 141 -11.28 10.15 -16.51
CA THR A 141 -11.88 10.28 -15.17
C THR A 141 -12.88 11.45 -15.11
N GLN A 142 -13.04 12.20 -16.21
CA GLN A 142 -14.11 13.18 -16.37
C GLN A 142 -15.45 12.44 -16.51
N VAL A 143 -16.48 12.90 -15.78
CA VAL A 143 -17.81 12.30 -15.81
C VAL A 143 -18.58 12.81 -17.04
N THR A 144 -18.23 12.29 -18.20
CA THR A 144 -18.82 12.60 -19.51
C THR A 144 -18.87 11.39 -20.45
N GLU A 145 -19.93 11.29 -21.24
CA GLU A 145 -20.13 10.20 -22.20
C GLU A 145 -19.08 10.20 -23.32
N GLN A 146 -18.41 11.32 -23.56
CA GLN A 146 -17.36 11.42 -24.56
C GLN A 146 -16.33 12.49 -24.19
N VAL A 147 -15.06 12.16 -24.45
CA VAL A 147 -13.96 13.12 -24.53
C VAL A 147 -13.25 12.99 -25.88
N GLU A 148 -12.73 14.11 -26.36
CA GLU A 148 -11.86 14.17 -27.54
C GLU A 148 -10.71 15.15 -27.26
N VAL A 149 -9.51 14.68 -27.56
CA VAL A 149 -8.30 15.48 -27.68
C VAL A 149 -7.92 15.45 -29.15
N LYS A 150 -7.74 16.62 -29.76
CA LYS A 150 -7.47 16.76 -31.18
C LYS A 150 -6.27 17.65 -31.41
N ASP A 151 -5.33 17.16 -32.20
CA ASP A 151 -4.12 17.82 -32.68
C ASP A 151 -3.36 18.53 -31.53
N SER A 152 -3.35 17.89 -30.36
CA SER A 152 -2.76 18.41 -29.12
C SER A 152 -1.25 18.25 -29.14
N GLU A 153 -0.50 19.35 -29.03
CA GLU A 153 0.96 19.34 -29.03
C GLU A 153 1.53 18.45 -27.92
N LEU A 154 2.51 17.61 -28.24
CA LEU A 154 3.23 16.78 -27.27
C LEU A 154 4.41 17.53 -26.67
N VAL A 155 4.50 17.50 -25.35
CA VAL A 155 5.66 17.98 -24.59
C VAL A 155 6.15 16.85 -23.67
N PHE A 156 7.43 16.51 -23.78
CA PHE A 156 8.07 15.60 -22.84
C PHE A 156 8.49 16.37 -21.58
N VAL A 157 7.98 15.96 -20.42
CA VAL A 157 8.15 16.66 -19.13
C VAL A 157 8.96 15.83 -18.12
N GLY A 158 9.92 15.02 -18.60
CA GLY A 158 10.78 14.26 -17.70
C GLY A 158 9.98 13.22 -16.90
N TYR A 159 9.92 13.39 -15.59
CA TYR A 159 9.12 12.55 -14.69
C TYR A 159 7.77 13.18 -14.31
N GLY A 160 7.49 14.42 -14.71
CA GLY A 160 6.26 15.14 -14.38
C GLY A 160 6.13 15.45 -12.89
N ILE A 161 7.23 15.84 -12.24
CA ILE A 161 7.31 16.05 -10.79
C ILE A 161 7.36 17.53 -10.42
N VAL A 162 6.59 17.91 -9.39
CA VAL A 162 6.70 19.17 -8.64
C VAL A 162 6.88 18.82 -7.17
N ALA A 163 8.12 18.88 -6.69
CA ALA A 163 8.51 18.48 -5.34
C ALA A 163 9.44 19.54 -4.70
N PRO A 164 8.88 20.58 -4.06
CA PRO A 164 9.65 21.70 -3.51
C PRO A 164 10.71 21.29 -2.47
N GLU A 165 10.44 20.26 -1.67
CA GLU A 165 11.38 19.71 -0.67
C GLU A 165 12.63 19.08 -1.30
N TYR A 166 12.56 18.72 -2.58
CA TYR A 166 13.69 18.25 -3.38
C TYR A 166 14.28 19.33 -4.28
N ASP A 167 13.74 20.56 -4.27
CA ASP A 167 14.09 21.61 -5.23
C ASP A 167 13.97 21.09 -6.67
N TRP A 168 12.80 20.50 -7.00
CA TRP A 168 12.54 19.83 -8.26
C TRP A 168 11.20 20.27 -8.86
N ASN A 169 11.20 20.74 -10.10
CA ASN A 169 9.99 21.15 -10.82
C ASN A 169 10.11 20.92 -12.34
N ASP A 170 9.60 19.79 -12.81
CA ASP A 170 9.58 19.42 -14.23
C ASP A 170 8.62 20.29 -15.08
N TYR A 171 7.81 21.13 -14.46
CA TYR A 171 6.87 22.04 -15.14
C TYR A 171 7.33 23.51 -15.08
N GLU A 172 8.49 23.80 -14.49
CA GLU A 172 8.95 25.16 -14.30
C GLU A 172 9.05 25.93 -15.63
N GLY A 173 8.41 27.10 -15.67
CA GLY A 173 8.40 27.97 -16.86
C GLY A 173 7.62 27.42 -18.06
N LEU A 174 6.87 26.32 -17.91
CA LEU A 174 6.13 25.67 -19.00
C LEU A 174 4.62 25.90 -18.91
N ASP A 175 4.02 26.36 -20.00
CA ASP A 175 2.55 26.31 -20.18
C ASP A 175 2.15 25.04 -20.96
N VAL A 176 1.55 24.09 -20.23
CA VAL A 176 0.97 22.85 -20.79
C VAL A 176 -0.54 22.92 -20.96
N LYS A 177 -1.15 24.09 -20.76
CA LYS A 177 -2.60 24.23 -20.88
C LYS A 177 -3.07 23.80 -22.25
N GLY A 178 -3.94 22.79 -22.28
CA GLY A 178 -4.49 22.26 -23.52
C GLY A 178 -3.56 21.33 -24.31
N LYS A 179 -2.34 21.06 -23.82
CA LYS A 179 -1.34 20.20 -24.46
C LYS A 179 -1.39 18.76 -23.94
N THR A 180 -0.65 17.88 -24.62
CA THR A 180 -0.39 16.50 -24.19
C THR A 180 0.97 16.44 -23.51
N VAL A 181 1.02 16.00 -22.26
CA VAL A 181 2.28 15.75 -21.56
C VAL A 181 2.65 14.27 -21.62
N VAL A 182 3.93 14.01 -21.88
CA VAL A 182 4.52 12.66 -21.89
C VAL A 182 5.61 12.60 -20.84
N MET A 183 5.60 11.57 -19.99
CA MET A 183 6.51 11.46 -18.85
C MET A 183 6.87 10.03 -18.50
N PHE A 184 8.01 9.81 -17.84
CA PHE A 184 8.38 8.50 -17.31
C PHE A 184 7.58 8.14 -16.05
N VAL A 185 7.34 6.84 -15.85
CA VAL A 185 6.86 6.30 -14.56
C VAL A 185 7.99 6.30 -13.52
N ASN A 186 7.65 6.26 -12.23
CA ASN A 186 8.58 6.32 -11.11
C ASN A 186 9.27 7.69 -10.97
N ASP A 187 10.31 7.82 -10.16
CA ASP A 187 11.03 9.07 -9.87
C ASP A 187 12.55 8.91 -10.09
N PRO A 188 13.31 10.02 -10.16
CA PRO A 188 14.77 9.98 -10.36
C PRO A 188 15.55 9.20 -9.29
N GLY A 189 14.99 9.02 -8.08
CA GLY A 189 15.63 8.24 -7.02
C GLY A 189 15.78 6.78 -7.43
N PHE A 190 14.72 6.19 -8.00
CA PHE A 190 14.76 4.80 -8.44
C PHE A 190 15.81 4.57 -9.53
N ALA A 191 16.00 5.52 -10.44
CA ALA A 191 16.96 5.39 -11.53
C ALA A 191 18.42 5.56 -11.06
N THR A 192 18.67 6.52 -10.17
CA THR A 192 20.04 6.82 -9.69
C THR A 192 20.49 5.91 -8.55
N LYS A 193 19.53 5.35 -7.79
CA LYS A 193 19.75 4.64 -6.52
C LYS A 193 20.44 5.49 -5.44
N ASP A 194 20.48 6.82 -5.61
CA ASP A 194 21.03 7.74 -4.61
C ASP A 194 20.02 7.88 -3.45
N PRO A 195 20.35 7.46 -2.22
CA PRO A 195 19.43 7.56 -1.09
C PRO A 195 19.03 9.01 -0.74
N ASN A 196 19.78 10.01 -1.21
CA ASN A 196 19.49 11.43 -0.97
C ASN A 196 18.57 12.06 -2.02
N LEU A 197 18.30 11.35 -3.12
CA LEU A 197 17.41 11.81 -4.18
C LEU A 197 16.16 10.93 -4.18
N PHE A 198 15.00 11.50 -3.85
CA PHE A 198 13.71 10.78 -3.79
C PHE A 198 13.81 9.41 -3.08
N THR A 199 14.49 9.35 -1.94
CA THR A 199 14.64 8.12 -1.11
C THR A 199 15.31 6.92 -1.81
N GLY A 200 16.04 7.16 -2.91
CA GLY A 200 16.80 6.15 -3.63
C GLY A 200 15.90 5.05 -4.20
N ASN A 201 16.06 3.81 -3.72
CA ASN A 201 15.31 2.69 -4.27
C ASN A 201 13.82 2.69 -3.87
N ALA A 202 13.45 3.31 -2.76
CA ALA A 202 12.07 3.36 -2.32
C ALA A 202 11.26 4.33 -3.21
N MET A 203 10.06 3.94 -3.62
CA MET A 203 9.21 4.83 -4.42
C MET A 203 8.69 5.98 -3.53
N THR A 204 8.75 7.21 -4.04
CA THR A 204 8.09 8.38 -3.44
C THR A 204 6.67 8.55 -3.97
N TYR A 205 5.88 9.44 -3.38
CA TYR A 205 4.57 9.77 -3.97
C TYR A 205 4.73 10.31 -5.40
N TYR A 206 5.82 11.03 -5.67
CA TYR A 206 6.17 11.56 -7.00
C TYR A 206 6.41 10.48 -8.06
N GLY A 207 6.82 9.28 -7.61
CA GLY A 207 6.99 8.12 -8.48
C GLY A 207 5.68 7.46 -8.90
N ARG A 208 4.58 7.69 -8.17
CA ARG A 208 3.28 7.09 -8.46
C ARG A 208 2.66 7.65 -9.74
N TRP A 209 2.09 6.75 -10.54
CA TRP A 209 1.34 7.14 -11.73
C TRP A 209 0.09 7.99 -11.42
N THR A 210 -0.55 7.79 -10.26
CA THR A 210 -1.69 8.61 -9.83
C THR A 210 -1.27 10.07 -9.62
N TYR A 211 -0.14 10.30 -8.93
CA TYR A 211 0.44 11.62 -8.77
C TYR A 211 0.68 12.28 -10.12
N LYS A 212 1.28 11.56 -11.08
CA LYS A 212 1.59 12.07 -12.42
C LYS A 212 0.35 12.56 -13.18
N PHE A 213 -0.75 11.81 -13.12
CA PHE A 213 -2.01 12.26 -13.73
C PHE A 213 -2.64 13.45 -12.99
N GLU A 214 -2.59 13.44 -11.66
CA GLU A 214 -3.08 14.57 -10.84
C GLU A 214 -2.28 15.85 -11.06
N GLU A 215 -0.95 15.75 -11.12
CA GLU A 215 -0.06 16.89 -11.38
C GLU A 215 -0.29 17.43 -12.79
N ALA A 216 -0.30 16.56 -13.82
CA ALA A 216 -0.60 16.98 -15.18
C ALA A 216 -1.94 17.73 -15.30
N ALA A 217 -2.98 17.26 -14.60
CA ALA A 217 -4.26 17.94 -14.51
C ALA A 217 -4.16 19.31 -13.81
N ARG A 218 -3.45 19.38 -12.67
CA ARG A 218 -3.19 20.64 -11.94
C ARG A 218 -2.44 21.66 -12.79
N GLN A 219 -1.57 21.22 -13.69
CA GLN A 219 -0.86 22.06 -14.65
C GLN A 219 -1.70 22.43 -15.90
N GLY A 220 -2.89 21.84 -16.06
CA GLY A 220 -3.84 22.16 -17.13
C GLY A 220 -3.67 21.36 -18.43
N ALA A 221 -2.91 20.26 -18.40
CA ALA A 221 -2.75 19.39 -19.57
C ALA A 221 -4.12 18.86 -20.06
N ALA A 222 -4.32 18.84 -21.38
CA ALA A 222 -5.49 18.20 -21.97
C ALA A 222 -5.38 16.67 -21.93
N MET A 223 -4.16 16.15 -22.06
CA MET A 223 -3.88 14.72 -21.99
C MET A 223 -2.57 14.44 -21.26
N ALA A 224 -2.53 13.35 -20.49
CA ALA A 224 -1.32 12.89 -19.81
C ALA A 224 -1.03 11.44 -20.19
N LEU A 225 0.18 11.17 -20.69
CA LEU A 225 0.64 9.86 -21.11
C LEU A 225 1.90 9.46 -20.34
N ILE A 226 1.82 8.34 -19.63
CA ILE A 226 2.97 7.77 -18.91
C ILE A 226 3.66 6.74 -19.78
N ILE A 227 4.99 6.83 -19.90
CA ILE A 227 5.83 5.82 -20.54
C ILE A 227 5.97 4.64 -19.58
N HIS A 228 5.46 3.48 -19.98
CA HIS A 228 5.63 2.25 -19.23
C HIS A 228 7.07 1.74 -19.35
N GLU A 229 7.62 1.34 -18.21
CA GLU A 229 8.85 0.54 -18.10
C GLU A 229 8.62 -0.49 -16.98
N THR A 230 8.97 -1.76 -17.22
CA THR A 230 8.61 -2.86 -16.30
C THR A 230 9.21 -2.71 -14.90
N GLU A 231 10.53 -2.47 -14.80
CA GLU A 231 11.19 -2.32 -13.49
C GLU A 231 10.68 -1.10 -12.73
N PRO A 232 10.62 0.12 -13.32
CA PRO A 232 10.09 1.29 -12.64
C PRO A 232 8.60 1.18 -12.29
N ALA A 233 7.80 0.47 -13.09
CA ALA A 233 6.37 0.24 -12.79
C ALA A 233 6.14 -0.88 -11.76
N SER A 234 7.13 -1.75 -11.50
CA SER A 234 7.02 -3.01 -10.73
C SER A 234 6.16 -4.12 -11.34
N TYR A 235 5.69 -3.94 -12.57
CA TYR A 235 4.88 -4.93 -13.28
C TYR A 235 4.98 -4.75 -14.79
N GLY A 236 4.81 -5.85 -15.52
CA GLY A 236 4.83 -5.85 -16.98
C GLY A 236 3.59 -5.18 -17.60
N TRP A 237 3.71 -4.77 -18.86
CA TRP A 237 2.66 -4.08 -19.62
C TRP A 237 1.30 -4.78 -19.59
N GLN A 238 1.29 -6.12 -19.54
CA GLN A 238 0.06 -6.92 -19.52
C GLN A 238 -0.83 -6.66 -18.31
N VAL A 239 -0.28 -6.17 -17.18
CA VAL A 239 -1.09 -5.75 -16.04
C VAL A 239 -1.91 -4.50 -16.39
N ILE A 240 -1.35 -3.58 -17.18
CA ILE A 240 -2.04 -2.36 -17.64
C ILE A 240 -3.01 -2.71 -18.77
N ALA A 241 -2.54 -3.40 -19.82
CA ALA A 241 -3.31 -3.70 -21.01
C ALA A 241 -4.41 -4.75 -20.81
N GLY A 242 -4.14 -5.75 -19.96
CA GLY A 242 -5.08 -6.82 -19.63
C GLY A 242 -6.03 -6.48 -18.48
N GLY A 243 -5.76 -5.40 -17.73
CA GLY A 243 -6.62 -4.91 -16.68
C GLY A 243 -7.97 -4.38 -17.19
N SER A 244 -8.91 -4.20 -16.26
CA SER A 244 -10.20 -3.59 -16.60
C SER A 244 -9.99 -2.13 -17.05
N PRO A 245 -10.52 -1.73 -18.23
CA PRO A 245 -10.48 -0.34 -18.65
C PRO A 245 -11.49 0.52 -17.90
N THR A 246 -12.49 -0.09 -17.25
CA THR A 246 -13.48 0.60 -16.42
C THR A 246 -12.77 1.33 -15.27
N LYS A 247 -13.12 2.61 -15.09
CA LYS A 247 -12.67 3.42 -13.96
C LYS A 247 -13.79 3.62 -12.96
N PHE A 248 -13.40 3.60 -11.70
CA PHE A 248 -14.23 4.05 -10.61
C PHE A 248 -13.56 5.30 -10.04
N ASP A 249 -14.35 6.30 -9.70
CA ASP A 249 -13.83 7.55 -9.14
C ASP A 249 -14.87 8.19 -8.22
N LEU A 250 -14.43 9.17 -7.43
CA LEU A 250 -15.32 10.09 -6.74
C LEU A 250 -15.91 11.09 -7.75
N ILE A 251 -17.10 11.59 -7.47
CA ILE A 251 -17.73 12.65 -8.27
C ILE A 251 -17.65 13.95 -7.50
N ASN A 252 -16.89 14.92 -8.02
CA ASN A 252 -16.91 16.28 -7.49
C ASN A 252 -18.07 17.11 -8.14
N PRO A 253 -18.41 18.29 -7.61
CA PRO A 253 -19.48 19.13 -8.17
C PRO A 253 -19.28 19.56 -9.63
N ASN A 254 -18.04 19.60 -10.13
CA ASN A 254 -17.73 19.98 -11.51
C ASN A 254 -17.69 18.78 -12.47
N LYS A 255 -18.07 17.57 -12.00
CA LYS A 255 -18.02 16.32 -12.76
C LYS A 255 -16.60 15.93 -13.20
N ASN A 256 -15.63 16.21 -12.33
CA ASN A 256 -14.19 15.97 -12.51
C ASN A 256 -13.62 16.66 -13.76
N MET A 257 -14.24 17.75 -14.23
CA MET A 257 -13.81 18.49 -15.42
C MET A 257 -12.48 19.24 -15.22
N ASP A 258 -11.98 19.31 -13.99
CA ASP A 258 -10.63 19.77 -13.66
C ASP A 258 -9.54 18.72 -13.94
N ARG A 259 -9.91 17.45 -14.21
CA ARG A 259 -8.98 16.41 -14.66
C ARG A 259 -8.54 16.63 -16.12
N SER A 260 -7.42 16.01 -16.50
CA SER A 260 -7.07 15.87 -17.91
C SER A 260 -8.22 15.18 -18.67
N LYS A 261 -8.52 15.61 -19.90
CA LYS A 261 -9.57 14.96 -20.71
C LYS A 261 -9.27 13.48 -20.91
N VAL A 262 -8.00 13.15 -21.17
CA VAL A 262 -7.54 11.78 -21.34
C VAL A 262 -6.30 11.52 -20.48
N GLU A 263 -6.31 10.39 -19.81
CA GLU A 263 -5.17 9.82 -19.08
C GLU A 263 -4.81 8.50 -19.74
N GLY A 264 -3.52 8.16 -19.75
CA GLY A 264 -3.09 6.98 -20.47
C GLY A 264 -1.65 6.56 -20.28
N TRP A 265 -1.31 5.47 -20.94
CA TRP A 265 0.04 4.92 -20.96
C TRP A 265 0.48 4.64 -22.39
N LEU A 266 1.79 4.70 -22.62
CA LEU A 266 2.46 4.27 -23.83
C LEU A 266 3.38 3.09 -23.49
N THR A 267 3.51 2.13 -24.41
CA THR A 267 4.60 1.15 -24.30
C THR A 267 5.96 1.82 -24.50
N THR A 268 7.02 1.18 -24.00
CA THR A 268 8.40 1.65 -24.23
C THR A 268 8.70 1.80 -25.72
N GLU A 269 8.26 0.88 -26.57
CA GLU A 269 8.47 0.91 -28.03
C GLU A 269 7.74 2.07 -28.71
N SER A 270 6.56 2.43 -28.18
CA SER A 270 5.80 3.59 -28.68
C SER A 270 6.50 4.90 -28.31
N ALA A 271 7.03 4.99 -27.10
CA ALA A 271 7.83 6.13 -26.67
C ALA A 271 9.15 6.25 -27.45
N GLN A 272 9.80 5.14 -27.78
CA GLN A 272 10.99 5.13 -28.64
C GLN A 272 10.72 5.73 -30.03
N GLN A 273 9.56 5.44 -30.64
CA GLN A 273 9.16 6.04 -31.92
C GLN A 273 9.01 7.57 -31.81
N LEU A 274 8.40 8.05 -30.73
CA LEU A 274 8.26 9.48 -30.45
C LEU A 274 9.63 10.17 -30.33
N PHE A 275 10.55 9.61 -29.54
CA PHE A 275 11.89 10.19 -29.38
C PHE A 275 12.73 10.10 -30.66
N ALA A 276 12.61 9.01 -31.43
CA ALA A 276 13.28 8.87 -32.71
C ALA A 276 12.83 9.96 -33.72
N ALA A 277 11.55 10.33 -33.70
CA ALA A 277 11.02 11.42 -34.53
C ALA A 277 11.64 12.79 -34.19
N MET A 278 12.04 12.99 -32.93
CA MET A 278 12.79 14.18 -32.48
C MET A 278 14.29 14.11 -32.83
N GLY A 279 14.78 12.98 -33.35
CA GLY A 279 16.20 12.77 -33.61
C GLY A 279 17.02 12.42 -32.35
N THR A 280 16.37 11.84 -31.34
CA THR A 280 17.02 11.35 -30.11
C THR A 280 16.53 9.93 -29.77
N ASP A 281 16.89 9.42 -28.61
CA ASP A 281 16.48 8.10 -28.13
C ASP A 281 16.00 8.18 -26.67
N ILE A 282 15.30 7.13 -26.24
CA ILE A 282 14.71 7.06 -24.91
C ILE A 282 15.75 7.10 -23.79
N GLU A 283 16.95 6.54 -24.03
CA GLU A 283 18.02 6.52 -23.02
C GLU A 283 18.57 7.92 -22.79
N THR A 284 18.89 8.62 -23.87
CA THR A 284 19.35 10.02 -23.84
C THR A 284 18.33 10.90 -23.12
N MET A 285 17.04 10.73 -23.40
CA MET A 285 15.99 11.51 -22.75
C MET A 285 15.78 11.13 -21.29
N ARG A 286 15.95 9.85 -20.93
CA ARG A 286 15.95 9.41 -19.53
C ARG A 286 17.10 10.04 -18.76
N GLN A 287 18.32 9.98 -19.29
CA GLN A 287 19.50 10.59 -18.64
C GLN A 287 19.33 12.10 -18.46
N LYS A 288 18.76 12.81 -19.43
CA LYS A 288 18.43 14.24 -19.30
C LYS A 288 17.41 14.49 -18.18
N ALA A 289 16.40 13.64 -18.06
CA ALA A 289 15.34 13.75 -17.06
C ALA A 289 15.81 13.43 -15.63
N LEU A 290 17.05 12.97 -15.43
CA LEU A 290 17.65 12.79 -14.10
C LEU A 290 18.31 14.06 -13.54
N SER A 291 18.36 15.15 -14.31
CA SER A 291 18.92 16.43 -13.86
C SER A 291 17.83 17.34 -13.30
N LYS A 292 18.13 18.06 -12.22
CA LYS A 292 17.29 19.18 -11.73
C LYS A 292 17.17 20.32 -12.74
N ASP A 293 18.17 20.47 -13.61
CA ASP A 293 18.18 21.46 -14.68
C ASP A 293 17.43 20.96 -15.93
N PHE A 294 16.71 19.84 -15.85
CA PHE A 294 15.90 19.35 -16.96
C PHE A 294 14.85 20.38 -17.35
N ALA A 295 14.83 20.73 -18.64
CA ALA A 295 13.79 21.57 -19.21
C ALA A 295 12.87 20.73 -20.10
N PRO A 296 11.55 20.94 -20.03
CA PRO A 296 10.59 20.26 -20.89
C PRO A 296 10.87 20.44 -22.37
N VAL A 297 10.63 19.39 -23.16
CA VAL A 297 11.03 19.33 -24.56
C VAL A 297 9.79 19.17 -25.46
N PRO A 298 9.45 20.19 -26.28
CA PRO A 298 8.46 20.04 -27.33
C PRO A 298 8.85 18.91 -28.29
N MET A 299 7.93 17.98 -28.55
CA MET A 299 8.25 16.79 -29.34
C MET A 299 8.08 16.98 -30.85
N GLY A 300 7.50 18.11 -31.29
CA GLY A 300 7.21 18.37 -32.71
C GLY A 300 6.16 17.42 -33.31
N VAL A 301 5.36 16.80 -32.45
CA VAL A 301 4.29 15.85 -32.77
C VAL A 301 3.02 16.30 -32.07
N THR A 302 1.88 16.11 -32.73
CA THR A 302 0.55 16.31 -32.15
C THR A 302 -0.14 14.97 -31.94
N ALA A 303 -1.06 14.91 -30.98
CA ALA A 303 -1.86 13.73 -30.71
C ALA A 303 -3.37 13.99 -30.81
N SER A 304 -4.06 13.00 -31.36
CA SER A 304 -5.52 12.93 -31.41
C SER A 304 -6.03 11.58 -30.90
N VAL A 305 -6.99 11.61 -29.98
CA VAL A 305 -7.67 10.41 -29.44
C VAL A 305 -9.06 10.77 -28.95
N SER A 306 -9.98 9.81 -29.06
CA SER A 306 -11.34 9.92 -28.53
C SER A 306 -11.68 8.71 -27.67
N VAL A 307 -12.46 8.97 -26.61
CA VAL A 307 -12.98 7.95 -25.70
C VAL A 307 -14.47 8.21 -25.54
N LYS A 308 -15.31 7.19 -25.79
CA LYS A 308 -16.73 7.18 -25.48
C LYS A 308 -17.01 6.23 -24.33
N ASN A 309 -17.81 6.65 -23.36
CA ASN A 309 -18.04 5.94 -22.11
C ASN A 309 -19.53 5.62 -21.91
N ASN A 310 -19.79 4.51 -21.23
CA ASN A 310 -21.01 4.37 -20.45
C ASN A 310 -20.74 4.89 -19.03
N ILE A 311 -21.68 5.63 -18.46
CA ILE A 311 -21.56 6.19 -17.10
C ILE A 311 -22.64 5.60 -16.22
N SER A 312 -22.28 5.29 -14.98
CA SER A 312 -23.24 4.93 -13.94
C SER A 312 -22.81 5.55 -12.63
N GLU A 313 -23.65 6.39 -12.06
CA GLU A 313 -23.47 6.90 -10.70
C GLU A 313 -23.90 5.81 -9.72
N LEU A 314 -23.12 5.64 -8.67
CA LEU A 314 -23.28 4.60 -7.65
C LEU A 314 -23.14 5.26 -6.28
N THR A 315 -23.74 4.68 -5.25
CA THR A 315 -23.47 5.05 -3.86
C THR A 315 -23.07 3.82 -3.10
N SER A 316 -21.97 3.94 -2.36
CA SER A 316 -21.55 2.95 -1.37
C SER A 316 -21.40 3.65 -0.02
N ASN A 317 -20.96 2.95 1.03
CA ASN A 317 -20.88 3.51 2.37
C ASN A 317 -19.57 3.16 3.07
N ASN A 318 -18.93 4.17 3.64
CA ASN A 318 -18.05 3.95 4.79
C ASN A 318 -18.92 3.62 6.01
N VAL A 319 -18.42 2.79 6.92
CA VAL A 319 -19.06 2.45 8.19
C VAL A 319 -18.17 2.90 9.33
N MET A 320 -18.67 3.79 10.19
CA MET A 320 -17.90 4.41 11.25
C MET A 320 -18.66 4.44 12.56
N GLY A 321 -17.99 4.01 13.63
CA GLY A 321 -18.44 4.20 15.01
C GLY A 321 -17.31 4.69 15.89
N TYR A 322 -17.62 5.30 17.03
CA TYR A 322 -16.59 5.80 17.93
C TYR A 322 -16.95 5.67 19.40
N ILE A 323 -15.91 5.61 20.24
CA ILE A 323 -16.01 5.81 21.68
C ILE A 323 -15.64 7.27 21.93
N GLU A 324 -16.59 8.03 22.46
CA GLU A 324 -16.36 9.43 22.80
C GLU A 324 -15.32 9.56 23.93
N GLY A 325 -14.42 10.52 23.83
CA GLY A 325 -13.45 10.85 24.87
C GLY A 325 -14.10 11.38 26.15
N SER A 326 -13.41 11.23 27.29
CA SER A 326 -13.82 11.74 28.59
C SER A 326 -13.36 13.18 28.85
N GLU A 327 -12.20 13.57 28.31
CA GLU A 327 -11.57 14.88 28.56
C GLU A 327 -11.52 15.74 27.28
N LYS A 328 -11.19 15.12 26.13
CA LYS A 328 -11.00 15.79 24.83
C LYS A 328 -11.82 15.07 23.74
N PRO A 329 -13.17 15.14 23.77
CA PRO A 329 -14.03 14.35 22.89
C PRO A 329 -13.93 14.75 21.41
N ASP A 330 -13.37 15.91 21.09
CA ASP A 330 -13.14 16.42 19.75
C ASP A 330 -11.79 15.95 19.14
N GLU A 331 -10.82 15.54 19.97
CA GLU A 331 -9.56 14.93 19.50
C GLU A 331 -9.76 13.43 19.28
N VAL A 332 -9.27 12.88 18.16
CA VAL A 332 -9.54 11.48 17.78
C VAL A 332 -8.29 10.69 17.40
N VAL A 333 -8.21 9.44 17.85
CA VAL A 333 -7.32 8.40 17.32
C VAL A 333 -8.14 7.49 16.40
N LEU A 334 -7.69 7.30 15.16
CA LEU A 334 -8.44 6.58 14.13
C LEU A 334 -7.90 5.16 13.92
N TYR A 335 -8.79 4.17 13.88
CA TYR A 335 -8.51 2.82 13.39
C TYR A 335 -9.25 2.61 12.08
N MET A 336 -8.55 2.16 11.05
CA MET A 336 -9.06 2.10 9.69
C MET A 336 -8.77 0.73 9.04
N GLY A 337 -9.68 0.28 8.18
CA GLY A 337 -9.45 -0.78 7.21
C GLY A 337 -10.57 -0.76 6.17
N HIS A 338 -10.33 -1.23 4.95
CA HIS A 338 -11.44 -1.38 3.99
C HIS A 338 -12.22 -2.66 4.26
N TRP A 339 -13.52 -2.63 3.91
CA TRP A 339 -14.40 -3.80 4.02
C TRP A 339 -14.69 -4.46 2.67
N ASP A 340 -14.49 -3.76 1.56
CA ASP A 340 -14.88 -4.22 0.24
C ASP A 340 -13.85 -5.17 -0.38
N HIS A 341 -14.30 -6.08 -1.23
CA HIS A 341 -13.42 -6.90 -2.08
C HIS A 341 -13.98 -7.00 -3.51
N LEU A 342 -13.54 -7.97 -4.30
CA LEU A 342 -13.77 -8.01 -5.75
C LEU A 342 -15.15 -8.53 -6.20
N GLY A 343 -15.95 -9.12 -5.30
CA GLY A 343 -17.30 -9.59 -5.58
C GLY A 343 -17.38 -11.01 -6.12
N VAL A 344 -18.11 -11.19 -7.23
CA VAL A 344 -18.39 -12.49 -7.83
C VAL A 344 -18.02 -12.49 -9.32
N ASP A 345 -17.18 -13.43 -9.75
CA ASP A 345 -16.92 -13.71 -11.17
C ASP A 345 -17.77 -14.89 -11.65
N PHE A 346 -18.88 -14.56 -12.31
CA PHE A 346 -19.78 -15.57 -12.88
C PHE A 346 -19.18 -16.37 -14.05
N SER A 347 -18.04 -15.93 -14.62
CA SER A 347 -17.35 -16.66 -15.68
C SER A 347 -16.52 -17.83 -15.16
N ASN A 348 -16.13 -17.82 -13.88
CA ASN A 348 -15.45 -18.95 -13.25
C ASN A 348 -16.46 -20.06 -12.90
N PRO A 349 -16.35 -21.27 -13.49
CA PRO A 349 -17.32 -22.33 -13.28
C PRO A 349 -17.11 -23.10 -11.96
N LYS A 350 -15.95 -22.96 -11.30
CA LYS A 350 -15.60 -23.74 -10.12
C LYS A 350 -15.94 -23.01 -8.83
N ASP A 351 -15.40 -21.81 -8.70
CA ASP A 351 -15.57 -20.96 -7.56
C ASP A 351 -15.66 -19.52 -8.04
N LYS A 352 -16.77 -18.89 -7.71
CA LYS A 352 -17.15 -17.59 -8.27
C LYS A 352 -16.87 -16.46 -7.31
N VAL A 353 -16.70 -16.76 -6.02
CA VAL A 353 -16.68 -15.72 -4.99
C VAL A 353 -15.23 -15.35 -4.73
N PHE A 354 -14.93 -14.05 -4.73
CA PHE A 354 -13.66 -13.56 -4.20
C PHE A 354 -13.89 -13.29 -2.73
N ASN A 355 -13.66 -14.30 -1.88
CA ASN A 355 -13.96 -14.21 -0.46
C ASN A 355 -13.08 -13.19 0.27
N GLY A 356 -11.85 -12.97 -0.19
CA GLY A 356 -10.95 -11.97 0.36
C GLY A 356 -10.74 -12.14 1.86
N ALA A 357 -10.32 -13.33 2.28
CA ALA A 357 -10.19 -13.67 3.68
C ALA A 357 -8.97 -12.99 4.33
N GLN A 358 -7.79 -13.07 3.71
CA GLN A 358 -6.65 -12.26 4.14
C GLN A 358 -6.79 -10.83 3.64
N ASP A 359 -6.91 -10.64 2.34
CA ASP A 359 -7.19 -9.35 1.71
C ASP A 359 -8.68 -9.25 1.43
N ASN A 360 -9.49 -8.75 2.35
CA ASN A 360 -9.19 -7.81 3.43
C ASN A 360 -10.00 -8.07 4.70
N ALA A 361 -10.79 -9.16 4.73
CA ALA A 361 -11.67 -9.45 5.86
C ALA A 361 -10.90 -9.52 7.18
N SER A 362 -9.62 -9.91 7.13
CA SER A 362 -8.72 -9.94 8.29
C SER A 362 -8.48 -8.56 8.92
N GLY A 363 -8.27 -7.52 8.11
CA GLY A 363 -8.13 -6.14 8.56
C GLY A 363 -9.43 -5.57 9.13
N THR A 364 -10.55 -5.76 8.43
CA THR A 364 -11.87 -5.33 8.95
C THR A 364 -12.25 -6.05 10.25
N ALA A 365 -11.97 -7.36 10.35
CA ALA A 365 -12.18 -8.11 11.58
C ALA A 365 -11.31 -7.57 12.73
N ALA A 366 -10.09 -7.12 12.46
CA ALA A 366 -9.22 -6.48 13.44
C ALA A 366 -9.78 -5.13 13.91
N VAL A 367 -10.34 -4.30 13.02
CA VAL A 367 -11.05 -3.05 13.38
C VAL A 367 -12.16 -3.34 14.40
N ILE A 368 -13.02 -4.33 14.11
CA ILE A 368 -14.13 -4.71 15.00
C ILE A 368 -13.60 -5.24 16.34
N ALA A 369 -12.58 -6.10 16.32
CA ALA A 369 -11.99 -6.68 17.51
C ALA A 369 -11.32 -5.64 18.42
N LEU A 370 -10.66 -4.64 17.84
CA LEU A 370 -10.08 -3.49 18.55
C LEU A 370 -11.17 -2.61 19.15
N ALA A 371 -12.25 -2.34 18.42
CA ALA A 371 -13.41 -1.60 18.92
C ALA A 371 -14.01 -2.28 20.16
N GLU A 372 -14.23 -3.59 20.08
CA GLU A 372 -14.74 -4.37 21.19
C GLU A 372 -13.77 -4.39 22.38
N HIS A 373 -12.46 -4.43 22.12
CA HIS A 373 -11.47 -4.36 23.20
C HIS A 373 -11.52 -3.00 23.89
N PHE A 374 -11.45 -1.88 23.17
CA PHE A 374 -11.52 -0.53 23.76
C PHE A 374 -12.80 -0.29 24.56
N ALA A 375 -13.96 -0.77 24.10
CA ALA A 375 -15.23 -0.61 24.80
C ALA A 375 -15.27 -1.31 26.17
N LYS A 376 -14.39 -2.30 26.40
CA LYS A 376 -14.24 -3.02 27.68
C LYS A 376 -13.22 -2.37 28.62
N GLN A 377 -12.51 -1.34 28.17
CA GLN A 377 -11.50 -0.62 28.95
C GLN A 377 -12.09 0.64 29.60
N PRO A 378 -11.38 1.28 30.56
CA PRO A 378 -11.75 2.61 31.01
C PRO A 378 -11.91 3.58 29.83
N LYS A 379 -12.92 4.46 29.93
CA LYS A 379 -13.21 5.46 28.89
C LYS A 379 -11.93 6.28 28.59
N PRO A 380 -11.47 6.34 27.32
CA PRO A 380 -10.25 7.07 26.98
C PRO A 380 -10.42 8.58 27.17
N LYS A 381 -9.30 9.31 27.27
CA LYS A 381 -9.33 10.80 27.37
C LYS A 381 -9.77 11.44 26.07
N ARG A 382 -9.18 11.01 24.95
CA ARG A 382 -9.57 11.36 23.58
C ARG A 382 -10.62 10.40 23.03
N SER A 383 -11.33 10.83 22.00
CA SER A 383 -12.19 9.91 21.25
C SER A 383 -11.34 8.88 20.50
N VAL A 384 -11.88 7.67 20.33
CA VAL A 384 -11.28 6.63 19.49
C VAL A 384 -12.33 6.21 18.48
N ALA A 385 -12.01 6.32 17.19
CA ALA A 385 -12.93 6.02 16.11
C ALA A 385 -12.47 4.81 15.29
N PHE A 386 -13.45 4.04 14.82
CA PHE A 386 -13.27 2.82 14.05
C PHE A 386 -13.99 3.01 12.72
N LEU A 387 -13.24 3.00 11.63
CA LEU A 387 -13.70 3.35 10.30
C LEU A 387 -13.41 2.20 9.33
N ALA A 388 -14.47 1.53 8.88
CA ALA A 388 -14.42 0.58 7.78
C ALA A 388 -14.75 1.32 6.47
N VAL A 389 -13.78 1.47 5.56
CA VAL A 389 -13.99 2.22 4.30
C VAL A 389 -14.39 1.32 3.14
N THR A 390 -15.09 1.90 2.17
CA THR A 390 -15.51 1.21 0.93
C THR A 390 -14.57 1.52 -0.24
N ALA A 391 -14.68 0.73 -1.31
CA ALA A 391 -14.11 0.97 -2.63
C ALA A 391 -12.58 1.19 -2.63
N GLU A 392 -11.86 0.49 -1.75
CA GLU A 392 -10.40 0.47 -1.75
C GLU A 392 -9.88 -0.20 -3.03
N GLU A 393 -10.48 -1.36 -3.37
CA GLU A 393 -10.13 -2.19 -4.54
C GLU A 393 -10.39 -1.47 -5.87
N ARG A 394 -11.11 -0.36 -5.79
CA ARG A 394 -11.50 0.51 -6.90
C ARG A 394 -10.68 1.80 -6.96
N GLY A 395 -9.69 1.96 -6.07
CA GLY A 395 -8.77 3.09 -6.06
C GLY A 395 -8.81 3.92 -4.78
N LEU A 396 -8.95 3.29 -3.61
CA LEU A 396 -8.91 3.96 -2.29
C LEU A 396 -10.05 4.99 -2.11
N LEU A 397 -11.22 4.77 -2.72
CA LEU A 397 -12.22 5.83 -2.91
C LEU A 397 -12.95 6.20 -1.61
N GLY A 398 -13.23 5.24 -0.74
CA GLY A 398 -13.88 5.50 0.56
C GLY A 398 -13.00 6.30 1.51
N SER A 399 -11.69 6.00 1.57
CA SER A 399 -10.75 6.78 2.37
C SER A 399 -10.45 8.16 1.77
N ALA A 400 -10.39 8.27 0.43
CA ALA A 400 -10.31 9.57 -0.25
C ALA A 400 -11.53 10.44 0.08
N TRP A 401 -12.73 9.85 0.10
CA TRP A 401 -13.95 10.55 0.48
C TRP A 401 -13.91 11.01 1.93
N TYR A 402 -13.48 10.17 2.86
CA TYR A 402 -13.34 10.55 4.27
C TYR A 402 -12.31 11.69 4.45
N ALA A 403 -11.17 11.64 3.75
CA ALA A 403 -10.18 12.71 3.80
C ALA A 403 -10.76 14.07 3.32
N ALA A 404 -11.61 14.06 2.30
CA ALA A 404 -12.27 15.26 1.79
C ALA A 404 -13.50 15.71 2.63
N HIS A 405 -14.19 14.77 3.27
CA HIS A 405 -15.42 15.00 4.05
C HIS A 405 -15.32 14.33 5.42
N PRO A 406 -14.39 14.77 6.27
CA PRO A 406 -14.09 14.05 7.50
C PRO A 406 -15.20 14.23 8.53
N VAL A 407 -15.57 13.14 9.23
CA VAL A 407 -16.50 13.22 10.37
C VAL A 407 -15.86 13.96 11.54
N PHE A 408 -14.57 13.68 11.79
CA PHE A 408 -13.75 14.41 12.74
C PHE A 408 -12.76 15.30 12.00
N PRO A 409 -12.71 16.62 12.25
CA PRO A 409 -11.77 17.52 11.57
C PRO A 409 -10.33 16.99 11.57
N LEU A 410 -9.66 17.03 10.42
CA LEU A 410 -8.32 16.42 10.26
C LEU A 410 -7.25 17.04 11.19
N ASN A 411 -7.38 18.33 11.52
CA ASN A 411 -6.53 19.01 12.49
C ASN A 411 -6.78 18.57 13.95
N LYS A 412 -7.90 17.90 14.22
CA LYS A 412 -8.23 17.24 15.50
C LYS A 412 -8.00 15.73 15.49
N THR A 413 -7.70 15.14 14.33
CA THR A 413 -7.21 13.76 14.23
C THR A 413 -5.74 13.70 14.66
N VAL A 414 -5.48 13.03 15.78
CA VAL A 414 -4.14 12.86 16.38
C VAL A 414 -3.23 12.10 15.42
N ALA A 415 -3.71 10.93 14.99
CA ALA A 415 -3.07 9.97 14.10
C ALA A 415 -4.07 8.85 13.80
N GLY A 416 -3.71 7.94 12.89
CA GLY A 416 -4.46 6.70 12.70
C GLY A 416 -3.61 5.45 12.49
N ILE A 417 -4.26 4.30 12.56
CA ILE A 417 -3.69 2.96 12.35
C ILE A 417 -4.55 2.26 11.31
N ASN A 418 -3.94 1.86 10.19
CA ASN A 418 -4.60 1.18 9.09
C ASN A 418 -4.27 -0.31 9.10
N MET A 419 -5.29 -1.14 8.88
CA MET A 419 -5.20 -2.59 8.84
C MET A 419 -5.94 -3.10 7.61
N ASP A 420 -5.27 -3.98 6.89
CA ASP A 420 -5.65 -4.47 5.57
C ASP A 420 -5.30 -5.97 5.60
N VAL A 421 -4.35 -6.47 4.81
CA VAL A 421 -3.93 -7.88 4.84
C VAL A 421 -3.14 -8.19 6.12
N MET A 422 -3.77 -8.86 7.09
CA MET A 422 -3.15 -9.32 8.35
C MET A 422 -2.44 -10.68 8.18
N ASN A 423 -1.40 -10.94 8.98
CA ASN A 423 -0.61 -12.16 8.88
C ASN A 423 -1.25 -13.36 9.59
N VAL A 424 -1.77 -14.33 8.83
CA VAL A 424 -2.51 -15.51 9.34
C VAL A 424 -1.64 -16.77 9.55
N TYR A 425 -0.31 -16.62 9.50
CA TYR A 425 0.65 -17.73 9.49
C TYR A 425 1.38 -17.91 10.84
N GLY A 426 0.80 -17.39 11.92
CA GLY A 426 1.35 -17.48 13.27
C GLY A 426 2.29 -16.34 13.66
N PRO A 427 2.90 -16.43 14.86
CA PRO A 427 3.78 -15.41 15.41
C PRO A 427 5.00 -15.09 14.54
N MET A 428 5.20 -13.79 14.25
CA MET A 428 6.35 -13.26 13.51
C MET A 428 7.25 -12.41 14.40
N LYS A 429 8.57 -12.54 14.27
CA LYS A 429 9.55 -11.71 14.97
C LYS A 429 9.60 -10.30 14.40
N ASP A 430 9.42 -10.14 13.09
CA ASP A 430 9.38 -8.84 12.43
C ASP A 430 7.95 -8.28 12.39
N MET A 431 7.85 -6.99 12.73
CA MET A 431 6.71 -6.12 12.45
C MET A 431 7.11 -5.22 11.28
N VAL A 432 6.64 -5.54 10.09
CA VAL A 432 6.95 -4.79 8.88
C VAL A 432 6.10 -3.53 8.85
N VAL A 433 6.75 -2.36 8.79
CA VAL A 433 6.09 -1.07 8.58
C VAL A 433 6.09 -0.76 7.09
N VAL A 434 4.89 -0.57 6.54
CA VAL A 434 4.70 -0.10 5.17
C VAL A 434 5.06 1.37 5.13
N GLY A 435 6.04 1.74 4.28
CA GLY A 435 6.66 3.07 4.29
C GLY A 435 7.41 3.39 5.59
N HIS A 436 8.29 2.47 6.04
CA HIS A 436 9.15 2.64 7.22
C HIS A 436 10.02 3.91 7.17
N ASN A 437 10.27 4.50 8.34
CA ASN A 437 10.96 5.77 8.60
C ASN A 437 10.23 7.02 8.07
N ASN A 438 8.90 7.02 8.03
CA ASN A 438 8.11 8.18 7.60
C ASN A 438 7.54 9.00 8.76
N SER A 439 7.14 8.39 9.88
CA SER A 439 6.44 9.11 10.94
C SER A 439 6.87 8.75 12.37
N GLU A 440 6.66 9.68 13.29
CA GLU A 440 6.96 9.51 14.72
C GLU A 440 6.12 8.41 15.39
N LEU A 441 5.04 7.94 14.75
CA LEU A 441 4.25 6.79 15.22
C LEU A 441 5.09 5.51 15.35
N GLU A 442 6.13 5.39 14.54
CA GLU A 442 7.03 4.24 14.54
C GLU A 442 7.84 4.13 15.84
N ASN A 443 8.04 5.24 16.57
CA ASN A 443 8.66 5.22 17.89
C ASN A 443 7.77 4.50 18.92
N LEU A 444 6.45 4.75 18.87
CA LEU A 444 5.48 4.05 19.71
C LEU A 444 5.33 2.59 19.29
N LEU A 445 5.26 2.32 17.99
CA LEU A 445 5.21 0.95 17.46
C LEU A 445 6.43 0.15 17.94
N THR A 446 7.64 0.69 17.80
CA THR A 446 8.89 0.03 18.19
C THR A 446 8.87 -0.34 19.68
N LYS A 447 8.54 0.61 20.56
CA LYS A 447 8.41 0.38 22.01
C LYS A 447 7.53 -0.83 22.34
N TYR A 448 6.34 -0.94 21.73
CA TYR A 448 5.40 -2.02 22.04
C TYR A 448 5.71 -3.32 21.31
N THR A 449 6.34 -3.25 20.14
CA THR A 449 6.82 -4.42 19.41
C THR A 449 7.95 -5.11 20.19
N GLU A 450 8.91 -4.34 20.72
CA GLU A 450 10.03 -4.87 21.53
C GLU A 450 9.54 -5.53 22.83
N GLN A 451 8.46 -5.03 23.44
CA GLN A 451 7.85 -5.65 24.62
C GLN A 451 7.31 -7.06 24.35
N GLN A 452 7.01 -7.39 23.09
CA GLN A 452 6.63 -8.73 22.66
C GLN A 452 7.83 -9.62 22.28
N GLY A 453 9.07 -9.13 22.42
CA GLY A 453 10.27 -9.82 21.94
C GLY A 453 10.41 -9.83 20.42
N ARG A 454 9.77 -8.86 19.76
CA ARG A 454 9.74 -8.67 18.30
C ARG A 454 10.58 -7.44 17.92
N TYR A 455 10.79 -7.21 16.63
CA TYR A 455 11.50 -6.03 16.11
C TYR A 455 10.75 -5.41 14.92
N VAL A 456 10.88 -4.09 14.75
CA VAL A 456 10.35 -3.39 13.58
C VAL A 456 11.29 -3.58 12.38
N ALA A 457 10.72 -3.78 11.19
CA ALA A 457 11.45 -3.97 9.95
C ALA A 457 10.86 -3.12 8.81
N PRO A 458 11.67 -2.71 7.82
CA PRO A 458 11.15 -2.13 6.59
C PRO A 458 10.51 -3.20 5.70
N GLU A 459 9.71 -2.76 4.73
CA GLU A 459 9.26 -3.63 3.65
C GLU A 459 10.45 -4.20 2.86
N PRO A 460 10.35 -5.45 2.36
CA PRO A 460 11.43 -6.07 1.58
C PRO A 460 11.56 -5.51 0.15
N SER A 461 10.54 -4.82 -0.36
CA SER A 461 10.47 -4.29 -1.73
C SER A 461 9.83 -2.89 -1.77
N PRO A 462 10.45 -1.87 -1.15
CA PRO A 462 9.89 -0.53 -1.06
C PRO A 462 9.76 0.18 -2.43
N GLU A 463 10.48 -0.28 -3.44
CA GLU A 463 10.38 0.17 -4.83
C GLU A 463 8.99 -0.08 -5.46
N HIS A 464 8.21 -1.03 -4.90
CA HIS A 464 6.83 -1.26 -5.35
C HIS A 464 5.85 -0.20 -4.84
N GLY A 465 6.29 0.65 -3.91
CA GLY A 465 5.55 1.78 -3.36
C GLY A 465 4.30 1.40 -2.57
N SER A 466 4.26 0.25 -1.89
CA SER A 466 3.06 -0.25 -1.19
C SER A 466 2.40 0.79 -0.27
N PHE A 467 3.19 1.71 0.30
CA PHE A 467 2.69 2.85 1.09
C PHE A 467 1.60 3.67 0.39
N TYR A 468 1.63 3.80 -0.94
CA TYR A 468 0.61 4.56 -1.68
C TYR A 468 -0.53 3.68 -2.25
N ARG A 469 -0.74 2.47 -1.70
CA ARG A 469 -1.69 1.47 -2.24
C ARG A 469 -2.68 0.94 -1.20
N SER A 470 -2.94 1.68 -0.13
CA SER A 470 -3.95 1.32 0.86
C SER A 470 -4.47 2.59 1.53
N ASP A 471 -5.57 2.49 2.26
CA ASP A 471 -6.40 3.63 2.65
C ASP A 471 -5.73 4.69 3.52
N HIS A 472 -4.74 4.29 4.32
CA HIS A 472 -3.91 5.23 5.08
C HIS A 472 -3.32 6.36 4.23
N PHE A 473 -3.04 6.07 2.95
CA PHE A 473 -2.40 7.02 2.06
C PHE A 473 -3.24 8.28 1.86
N ASN A 474 -4.56 8.17 1.71
CA ASN A 474 -5.41 9.34 1.50
C ASN A 474 -5.41 10.29 2.71
N LEU A 475 -5.23 9.75 3.92
CA LEU A 475 -5.11 10.52 5.15
C LEU A 475 -3.71 11.12 5.28
N ALA A 476 -2.68 10.37 4.89
CA ALA A 476 -1.30 10.85 4.84
C ALA A 476 -1.15 12.02 3.85
N LYS A 477 -1.77 11.92 2.68
CA LYS A 477 -1.79 12.94 1.63
C LYS A 477 -2.35 14.29 2.12
N VAL A 478 -3.25 14.27 3.09
CA VAL A 478 -3.81 15.47 3.75
C VAL A 478 -3.15 15.78 5.11
N GLY A 479 -2.00 15.17 5.36
CA GLY A 479 -1.11 15.47 6.48
C GLY A 479 -1.33 14.63 7.73
N VAL A 480 -2.40 13.85 7.88
CA VAL A 480 -2.63 13.06 9.10
C VAL A 480 -1.64 11.90 9.18
N PRO A 481 -0.79 11.79 10.23
CA PRO A 481 0.11 10.65 10.39
C PRO A 481 -0.67 9.34 10.52
N MET A 482 -0.32 8.36 9.69
CA MET A 482 -0.95 7.05 9.67
C MET A 482 0.10 5.95 9.79
N LEU A 483 -0.17 4.97 10.64
CA LEU A 483 0.63 3.76 10.79
C LEU A 483 -0.01 2.62 10.00
N TYR A 484 0.74 2.00 9.10
CA TYR A 484 0.36 0.74 8.46
C TYR A 484 1.48 -0.27 8.68
N ALA A 485 1.22 -1.29 9.50
CA ALA A 485 2.19 -2.30 9.85
C ALA A 485 1.53 -3.67 9.99
N LYS A 486 2.32 -4.74 9.91
CA LYS A 486 1.87 -6.13 10.12
C LYS A 486 3.02 -7.09 10.39
N GLY A 487 2.71 -8.26 10.93
CA GLY A 487 3.65 -9.38 11.00
C GLY A 487 4.29 -9.66 9.63
N GLY A 488 5.62 -9.73 9.60
CA GLY A 488 6.40 -9.88 8.38
C GLY A 488 6.62 -11.33 7.96
N ILE A 489 7.86 -11.69 7.68
CA ILE A 489 8.25 -13.00 7.14
C ILE A 489 9.15 -13.80 8.09
N ASP A 490 9.67 -13.22 9.17
CA ASP A 490 10.55 -13.89 10.13
C ASP A 490 9.75 -14.63 11.20
N SER A 491 9.24 -15.81 10.86
CA SER A 491 8.46 -16.63 11.81
C SER A 491 9.28 -17.02 13.05
N PHE A 492 8.66 -16.95 14.23
CA PHE A 492 9.23 -17.50 15.47
C PHE A 492 9.53 -19.00 15.36
N GLU A 493 8.64 -19.75 14.70
CA GLU A 493 8.70 -21.21 14.63
C GLU A 493 9.47 -21.70 13.42
N HIS A 494 9.39 -21.00 12.28
CA HIS A 494 9.88 -21.50 10.99
C HIS A 494 10.97 -20.64 10.33
N GLY A 495 11.20 -19.42 10.82
CA GLY A 495 12.19 -18.49 10.27
C GLY A 495 11.81 -17.82 8.94
N LYS A 496 12.72 -16.96 8.44
CA LYS A 496 12.50 -16.04 7.30
C LYS A 496 12.18 -16.72 5.97
N GLU A 497 12.89 -17.79 5.63
CA GLU A 497 12.73 -18.47 4.34
C GLU A 497 11.32 -19.07 4.19
N TRP A 498 10.81 -19.66 5.27
CA TRP A 498 9.46 -20.21 5.30
C TRP A 498 8.40 -19.12 5.17
N GLY A 499 8.51 -18.02 5.92
CA GLY A 499 7.54 -16.92 5.82
C GLY A 499 7.58 -16.21 4.47
N ALA A 500 8.76 -16.08 3.85
CA ALA A 500 8.91 -15.58 2.49
C ALA A 500 8.22 -16.51 1.46
N ALA A 501 8.31 -17.82 1.65
CA ALA A 501 7.58 -18.78 0.83
C ALA A 501 6.06 -18.65 1.01
N GLN A 502 5.55 -18.51 2.24
CA GLN A 502 4.11 -18.29 2.48
C GLN A 502 3.60 -17.01 1.80
N LYS A 503 4.33 -15.89 1.93
CA LYS A 503 3.98 -14.63 1.26
C LYS A 503 3.97 -14.78 -0.27
N LYS A 504 4.96 -15.45 -0.83
CA LYS A 504 5.04 -15.71 -2.27
C LYS A 504 3.87 -16.58 -2.73
N ASP A 505 3.58 -17.65 -2.01
CA ASP A 505 2.49 -18.57 -2.31
C ASP A 505 1.16 -17.83 -2.27
N TYR A 506 0.89 -17.03 -1.23
CA TYR A 506 -0.31 -16.18 -1.13
C TYR A 506 -0.47 -15.26 -2.34
N ASN A 507 0.57 -14.51 -2.72
CA ASN A 507 0.53 -13.60 -3.87
C ASN A 507 0.24 -14.34 -5.19
N VAL A 508 0.74 -15.57 -5.34
CA VAL A 508 0.56 -16.37 -6.56
C VAL A 508 -0.76 -17.12 -6.57
N CYS A 509 -1.21 -17.70 -5.47
CA CYS A 509 -2.41 -18.53 -5.42
C CYS A 509 -3.69 -17.73 -5.18
N CYS A 510 -3.62 -16.73 -4.30
CA CYS A 510 -4.77 -16.38 -3.49
C CYS A 510 -5.06 -14.88 -3.53
N TYR A 511 -4.05 -14.01 -3.44
CA TYR A 511 -4.23 -12.56 -3.53
C TYR A 511 -5.06 -12.17 -4.77
N HIS A 512 -6.18 -11.47 -4.54
CA HIS A 512 -7.16 -11.06 -5.54
C HIS A 512 -7.74 -12.21 -6.38
N LYS A 513 -7.82 -13.42 -5.80
CA LYS A 513 -8.33 -14.65 -6.44
C LYS A 513 -9.33 -15.34 -5.54
N ALA A 514 -10.18 -16.16 -6.13
CA ALA A 514 -11.19 -16.93 -5.41
C ALA A 514 -10.59 -17.79 -4.28
N ALA A 515 -9.33 -18.24 -4.42
CA ALA A 515 -8.62 -19.02 -3.42
C ALA A 515 -8.24 -18.26 -2.13
N ASP A 516 -8.47 -16.93 -2.01
CA ASP A 516 -8.35 -16.22 -0.73
C ASP A 516 -9.56 -16.51 0.19
N GLU A 517 -9.67 -17.77 0.60
CA GLU A 517 -10.72 -18.28 1.48
C GLU A 517 -10.22 -18.44 2.91
N PHE A 518 -11.14 -18.30 3.86
CA PHE A 518 -10.84 -18.55 5.26
C PHE A 518 -10.47 -20.02 5.50
N ASN A 519 -9.41 -20.26 6.28
CA ASN A 519 -9.02 -21.61 6.66
C ASN A 519 -9.01 -21.79 8.19
N ASP A 520 -9.75 -22.78 8.65
CA ASP A 520 -9.84 -23.12 10.08
C ASP A 520 -8.50 -23.57 10.69
N SER A 521 -7.52 -23.96 9.86
CA SER A 521 -6.17 -24.35 10.28
C SER A 521 -5.18 -23.18 10.45
N TRP A 522 -5.57 -21.95 10.10
CA TRP A 522 -4.69 -20.80 10.27
C TRP A 522 -4.28 -20.59 11.73
N ASP A 523 -3.00 -20.25 11.92
CA ASP A 523 -2.49 -19.84 13.22
C ASP A 523 -2.65 -18.34 13.41
N LEU A 524 -3.75 -17.95 14.05
CA LEU A 524 -4.10 -16.55 14.24
C LEU A 524 -3.38 -15.89 15.42
N ARG A 525 -2.50 -16.60 16.15
CA ARG A 525 -1.76 -16.04 17.30
C ARG A 525 -0.93 -14.81 16.90
N GLY A 526 -0.39 -14.79 15.68
CA GLY A 526 0.36 -13.64 15.14
C GLY A 526 -0.50 -12.38 15.00
N VAL A 527 -1.68 -12.49 14.39
CA VAL A 527 -2.63 -11.35 14.29
C VAL A 527 -3.04 -10.83 15.67
N GLN A 528 -3.19 -11.71 16.66
CA GLN A 528 -3.50 -11.30 18.04
C GLN A 528 -2.38 -10.45 18.64
N GLN A 529 -1.11 -10.80 18.37
CA GLN A 529 0.04 -9.98 18.78
C GLN A 529 0.03 -8.61 18.09
N ASP A 530 -0.26 -8.58 16.79
CA ASP A 530 -0.36 -7.32 16.02
C ASP A 530 -1.47 -6.42 16.56
N MET A 531 -2.68 -6.94 16.78
CA MET A 531 -3.78 -6.19 17.38
C MET A 531 -3.42 -5.68 18.78
N ASN A 532 -2.70 -6.47 19.58
CA ASN A 532 -2.22 -6.02 20.89
C ASN A 532 -1.29 -4.81 20.77
N VAL A 533 -0.33 -4.82 19.83
CA VAL A 533 0.54 -3.66 19.58
C VAL A 533 -0.27 -2.45 19.12
N PHE A 534 -1.21 -2.62 18.18
CA PHE A 534 -2.03 -1.53 17.67
C PHE A 534 -2.93 -0.92 18.75
N TYR A 535 -3.48 -1.75 19.64
CA TYR A 535 -4.18 -1.28 20.82
C TYR A 535 -3.28 -0.44 21.72
N GLN A 536 -2.07 -0.92 22.04
CA GLN A 536 -1.14 -0.19 22.92
C GLN A 536 -0.76 1.16 22.34
N VAL A 537 -0.43 1.22 21.04
CA VAL A 537 -0.11 2.49 20.34
C VAL A 537 -1.29 3.46 20.44
N GLY A 538 -2.49 3.04 20.04
CA GLY A 538 -3.64 3.95 20.07
C GLY A 538 -4.15 4.26 21.47
N ALA A 539 -3.97 3.38 22.46
CA ALA A 539 -4.31 3.64 23.86
C ALA A 539 -3.34 4.66 24.49
N ASP A 540 -2.05 4.61 24.18
CA ASP A 540 -1.06 5.62 24.62
C ASP A 540 -1.41 6.99 23.99
N LEU A 541 -1.74 7.01 22.69
CA LEU A 541 -2.21 8.22 22.02
C LEU A 541 -3.55 8.71 22.56
N ALA A 542 -4.49 7.85 22.90
CA ALA A 542 -5.80 8.26 23.39
C ALA A 542 -5.76 8.81 24.83
N ASN A 543 -4.70 8.53 25.59
CA ASN A 543 -4.60 8.85 27.02
C ASN A 543 -3.39 9.71 27.42
N SER A 544 -2.56 10.14 26.47
CA SER A 544 -1.43 11.05 26.71
C SER A 544 -1.68 12.44 26.10
N ASP A 545 -0.71 13.35 26.18
CA ASP A 545 -0.73 14.61 25.42
C ASP A 545 0.06 14.52 24.10
N GLN A 546 0.54 13.33 23.72
CA GLN A 546 1.32 13.14 22.50
C GLN A 546 0.53 13.53 21.24
N TRP A 547 1.24 14.10 20.28
CA TRP A 547 0.69 14.51 18.99
C TRP A 547 1.71 14.25 17.88
N PRO A 548 1.86 12.99 17.44
CA PRO A 548 2.88 12.60 16.48
C PRO A 548 2.80 13.39 15.17
N ASN A 549 3.93 13.50 14.50
CA ASN A 549 4.07 14.12 13.19
C ASN A 549 4.82 13.20 12.21
N TRP A 550 4.94 13.64 10.96
CA TRP A 550 5.89 13.09 9.99
C TRP A 550 7.31 13.49 10.36
N PHE A 551 8.33 12.70 9.99
CA PHE A 551 9.71 13.12 10.17
C PHE A 551 10.07 14.31 9.26
N GLU A 552 11.12 15.05 9.61
CA GLU A 552 11.64 16.15 8.79
C GLU A 552 12.03 15.68 7.38
N GLY A 553 11.73 16.50 6.36
CA GLY A 553 12.03 16.18 4.96
C GLY A 553 11.11 15.12 4.31
N ARG A 554 10.03 14.71 4.98
CA ARG A 554 9.01 13.79 4.41
C ARG A 554 7.89 14.55 3.71
N GLU A 555 7.33 13.97 2.65
CA GLU A 555 6.44 14.66 1.70
C GLU A 555 5.20 15.31 2.36
N PHE A 556 4.70 14.71 3.44
CA PHE A 556 3.45 15.15 4.10
C PHE A 556 3.66 16.05 5.32
N ARG A 557 4.91 16.31 5.72
CA ARG A 557 5.22 17.08 6.94
C ARG A 557 4.70 18.51 6.86
N ALA A 558 4.96 19.21 5.76
CA ALA A 558 4.54 20.61 5.59
C ALA A 558 3.00 20.76 5.66
N ILE A 559 2.26 19.81 5.07
CA ILE A 559 0.78 19.79 5.11
C ILE A 559 0.29 19.59 6.54
N ARG A 560 0.92 18.67 7.30
CA ARG A 560 0.59 18.45 8.71
C ARG A 560 0.86 19.69 9.54
N ASP A 561 2.03 20.31 9.41
CA ASP A 561 2.40 21.51 10.17
C ASP A 561 1.42 22.66 9.91
N ALA A 562 1.01 22.87 8.65
CA ALA A 562 -0.01 23.84 8.29
C ALA A 562 -1.38 23.51 8.92
N SER A 563 -1.78 22.23 8.95
CA SER A 563 -3.03 21.80 9.59
C SER A 563 -3.03 22.04 11.11
N LEU A 564 -1.87 21.86 11.77
CA LEU A 564 -1.71 22.04 13.21
C LEU A 564 -1.64 23.48 13.64
N ALA A 565 -1.18 24.39 12.78
CA ALA A 565 -1.27 25.82 13.03
C ALA A 565 -2.74 26.31 13.20
N ALA A 566 -3.71 25.53 12.74
CA ALA A 566 -5.14 25.78 12.87
C ALA A 566 -5.84 24.91 13.94
N LYS A 567 -5.10 24.14 14.74
CA LYS A 567 -5.63 23.30 15.83
C LYS A 567 -6.00 24.15 17.05
#